data_AF-A0A0Q7BGR9-F1
#
_entry.id   AF-A0A0Q7BGR9-F1
#
_cell.length_a   1.000
_cell.length_b   1.000
_cell.length_c   1.000
_cell.angle_alpha   90.00
_cell.angle_beta   90.00
_cell.angle_gamma   90.00
#
_symmetry.space_group_name_H-M   'P 1'
#
loop_
_entity.id
_entity.type
_entity.pdbx_description
1 polymer ?
#
loop_
_entity_poly.entity_id
_entity_poly.type
_entity_poly.pdbx_seq_one_letter_code
_entity_poly.pdbx_strand_id
1 'polypeptide(L)'
;MTPTADDFQALARSSPWRWTTLHVRHRATLVEDGVEAWVRRPGELVVRQPDGEVHRVHQQPGAGRGYVSSDPDFVPPEVRVPQDVVPMYRPDGLVAARPDDWAIEYDDPMWVNYRWVAALDPVELSHHVAVDDLRVDTVDARPVWRRRCVRCRATTRAAAATAAS
;
A
#
# COMPACT_ATOMS: atom_id res chain seq x y z
N MET A 1 17.43 -16.22 10.33
CA MET A 1 17.01 -14.96 11.00
C MET A 1 15.52 -15.04 11.21
N THR A 2 15.03 -14.79 12.42
CA THR A 2 13.59 -14.77 12.71
C THR A 2 13.09 -13.36 12.39
N PRO A 3 12.06 -13.20 11.52
CA PRO A 3 11.52 -11.89 11.21
C PRO A 3 10.87 -11.25 12.44
N THR A 4 10.93 -9.93 12.51
CA THR A 4 10.30 -9.10 13.54
C THR A 4 9.06 -8.40 12.99
N ALA A 5 8.27 -7.81 13.89
CA ALA A 5 7.15 -6.95 13.48
C ALA A 5 7.61 -5.77 12.63
N ASP A 6 8.77 -5.19 12.96
CA ASP A 6 9.39 -4.09 12.22
C ASP A 6 9.86 -4.53 10.83
N ASP A 7 10.38 -5.75 10.68
CA ASP A 7 10.75 -6.30 9.36
C ASP A 7 9.52 -6.42 8.45
N PHE A 8 8.38 -6.88 8.99
CA PHE A 8 7.14 -6.88 8.20
C PHE A 8 6.72 -5.46 7.85
N GLN A 9 6.71 -4.53 8.81
CA GLN A 9 6.30 -3.15 8.54
C GLN A 9 7.20 -2.49 7.48
N ALA A 10 8.51 -2.73 7.53
CA ALA A 10 9.46 -2.29 6.52
C ALA A 10 9.18 -2.92 5.15
N LEU A 11 8.84 -4.21 5.12
CA LEU A 11 8.44 -4.90 3.91
C LEU A 11 7.17 -4.27 3.29
N ALA A 12 6.15 -3.95 4.09
CA ALA A 12 4.95 -3.27 3.65
C ALA A 12 5.24 -1.85 3.12
N ARG A 13 6.10 -1.07 3.81
CA ARG A 13 6.57 0.23 3.29
C ARG A 13 7.31 0.09 1.96
N SER A 14 7.94 -1.05 1.70
CA SER A 14 8.77 -1.26 0.52
C SER A 14 7.98 -1.59 -0.74
N SER A 15 6.66 -1.84 -0.64
CA SER A 15 5.83 -2.35 -1.74
C SER A 15 6.06 -1.64 -3.08
N PRO A 16 5.98 -0.29 -3.19
CA PRO A 16 6.11 0.36 -4.49
C PRO A 16 7.46 0.16 -5.19
N TRP A 17 8.54 -0.05 -4.42
CA TRP A 17 9.91 -0.20 -4.95
C TRP A 17 10.35 -1.65 -5.11
N ARG A 18 9.91 -2.53 -4.21
CA ARG A 18 10.39 -3.93 -4.16
C ARG A 18 9.42 -4.89 -4.83
N TRP A 19 8.15 -4.53 -4.95
CA TRP A 19 7.11 -5.40 -5.48
C TRP A 19 6.69 -4.93 -6.87
N THR A 20 7.62 -4.92 -7.83
CA THR A 20 7.34 -4.42 -9.18
C THR A 20 6.36 -5.32 -9.95
N THR A 21 6.26 -6.60 -9.59
CA THR A 21 5.26 -7.53 -10.10
C THR A 21 4.58 -8.26 -8.95
N LEU A 22 3.25 -8.22 -8.91
CA LEU A 22 2.45 -8.90 -7.90
C LEU A 22 1.38 -9.78 -8.56
N HIS A 23 1.11 -10.92 -7.95
CA HIS A 23 -0.10 -11.69 -8.18
C HIS A 23 -0.88 -11.73 -6.87
N VAL A 24 -2.10 -11.20 -6.90
CA VAL A 24 -2.96 -11.09 -5.74
C VAL A 24 -4.21 -11.92 -5.99
N ARG A 25 -4.58 -12.72 -4.99
CA ARG A 25 -5.90 -13.35 -4.94
C ARG A 25 -6.70 -12.67 -3.84
N HIS A 26 -7.75 -11.96 -4.23
CA HIS A 26 -8.59 -11.26 -3.30
C HIS A 26 -9.66 -12.21 -2.73
N ARG A 27 -9.80 -12.19 -1.40
CA ARG A 27 -10.88 -12.90 -0.70
C ARG A 27 -11.67 -11.88 0.11
N ALA A 28 -12.93 -11.71 -0.25
CA ALA A 28 -13.81 -10.69 0.32
C ALA A 28 -15.20 -11.25 0.58
N THR A 29 -16.03 -10.48 1.27
CA THR A 29 -17.43 -10.85 1.54
C THR A 29 -18.39 -10.32 0.48
N LEU A 30 -17.89 -9.64 -0.58
CA LEU A 30 -18.67 -8.88 -1.56
C LEU A 30 -18.16 -9.14 -3.00
N VAL A 31 -18.51 -8.26 -3.95
CA VAL A 31 -18.31 -8.36 -5.42
C VAL A 31 -16.89 -8.73 -5.86
N GLU A 32 -15.89 -8.51 -5.03
CA GLU A 32 -14.47 -8.73 -5.35
C GLU A 32 -13.94 -10.09 -4.85
N ASP A 33 -14.82 -10.98 -4.34
CA ASP A 33 -14.38 -12.28 -3.84
C ASP A 33 -13.95 -13.22 -4.97
N GLY A 34 -12.83 -13.91 -4.76
CA GLY A 34 -12.30 -14.86 -5.74
C GLY A 34 -11.61 -14.22 -6.94
N VAL A 35 -11.52 -12.89 -6.99
CA VAL A 35 -10.82 -12.16 -8.05
C VAL A 35 -9.32 -12.40 -7.95
N GLU A 36 -8.68 -12.57 -9.11
CA GLU A 36 -7.22 -12.58 -9.24
C GLU A 36 -6.76 -11.33 -9.97
N ALA A 37 -5.60 -10.81 -9.56
CA ALA A 37 -5.01 -9.63 -10.18
C ALA A 37 -3.51 -9.75 -10.36
N TRP A 38 -3.03 -9.21 -11.46
CA TRP A 38 -1.61 -9.08 -11.77
C TRP A 38 -1.28 -7.59 -11.89
N VAL A 39 -0.42 -7.11 -11.01
CA VAL A 39 0.10 -5.75 -11.06
C VAL A 39 1.49 -5.79 -11.65
N ARG A 40 1.78 -4.90 -12.60
CA ARG A 40 3.13 -4.57 -13.03
C ARG A 40 3.33 -3.06 -12.89
N ARG A 41 4.21 -2.67 -11.99
CA ARG A 41 4.46 -1.27 -11.69
C ARG A 41 5.54 -0.69 -12.62
N PRO A 42 5.38 0.57 -13.05
CA PRO A 42 4.21 1.43 -12.83
C PRO A 42 3.05 1.12 -13.80
N GLY A 43 1.81 1.29 -13.33
CA GLY A 43 0.67 1.61 -14.20
C GLY A 43 -0.08 0.45 -14.87
N GLU A 44 0.38 -0.80 -14.80
CA GLU A 44 -0.34 -1.93 -15.41
C GLU A 44 -1.07 -2.79 -14.37
N LEU A 45 -2.37 -3.00 -14.59
CA LEU A 45 -3.20 -3.91 -13.82
C LEU A 45 -4.01 -4.81 -14.76
N VAL A 46 -3.97 -6.12 -14.51
CA VAL A 46 -4.87 -7.10 -15.11
C VAL A 46 -5.70 -7.70 -14.00
N VAL A 47 -7.02 -7.70 -14.15
CA VAL A 47 -7.96 -8.31 -13.20
C VAL A 47 -8.70 -9.43 -13.93
N ARG A 48 -8.73 -10.62 -13.33
CA ARG A 48 -9.55 -11.75 -13.77
C ARG A 48 -10.63 -12.03 -12.74
N GLN A 49 -11.87 -11.93 -13.16
CA GLN A 49 -13.04 -12.25 -12.36
C GLN A 49 -13.28 -13.78 -12.31
N PRO A 50 -14.05 -14.29 -11.33
CA PRO A 50 -14.33 -15.72 -11.20
C PRO A 50 -15.07 -16.34 -12.39
N ASP A 51 -15.86 -15.56 -13.12
CA ASP A 51 -16.56 -15.97 -14.34
C ASP A 51 -15.66 -16.02 -15.59
N GLY A 52 -14.41 -15.59 -15.45
CA GLY A 52 -13.42 -15.56 -16.52
C GLY A 52 -13.31 -14.21 -17.25
N GLU A 53 -14.12 -13.20 -16.91
CA GLU A 53 -13.97 -11.86 -17.47
C GLU A 53 -12.60 -11.26 -17.10
N VAL A 54 -11.96 -10.58 -18.06
CA VAL A 54 -10.64 -9.97 -17.88
C VAL A 54 -10.70 -8.47 -18.15
N HIS A 55 -10.32 -7.68 -17.16
CA HIS A 55 -10.10 -6.24 -17.30
C HIS A 55 -8.62 -5.92 -17.36
N ARG A 56 -8.24 -5.03 -18.27
CA ARG A 56 -6.89 -4.48 -18.36
C ARG A 56 -6.98 -2.98 -18.15
N VAL A 57 -6.29 -2.51 -17.12
CA VAL A 57 -6.21 -1.09 -16.79
C VAL A 57 -4.77 -0.65 -16.98
N HIS A 58 -4.57 0.40 -17.75
CA HIS A 58 -3.30 1.08 -17.88
C HIS A 58 -3.48 2.53 -17.42
N GLN A 59 -2.84 2.90 -16.32
CA GLN A 59 -2.90 4.26 -15.78
C GLN A 59 -1.59 4.97 -16.08
N GLN A 60 -1.69 6.12 -16.74
CA GLN A 60 -0.55 7.03 -16.89
C GLN A 60 -0.41 7.85 -15.59
N PRO A 61 0.82 8.11 -15.12
CA PRO A 61 1.04 9.00 -13.98
C PRO A 61 0.35 10.36 -14.19
N GLY A 62 -0.34 10.85 -13.18
CA GLY A 62 -1.07 12.11 -13.19
C GLY A 62 -2.44 12.06 -13.90
N ALA A 63 -2.84 10.92 -14.47
CA ALA A 63 -4.14 10.80 -15.11
C ALA A 63 -5.27 11.04 -14.09
N GLY A 64 -6.19 11.97 -14.39
CA GLY A 64 -7.31 12.30 -13.51
C GLY A 64 -6.96 13.24 -12.35
N ARG A 65 -5.71 13.73 -12.26
CA ARG A 65 -5.29 14.68 -11.23
C ARG A 65 -5.70 16.12 -11.59
N GLY A 66 -6.50 16.72 -10.72
CA GLY A 66 -6.90 18.14 -10.82
C GLY A 66 -6.22 18.97 -9.74
N TYR A 67 -5.78 20.17 -10.09
CA TYR A 67 -5.22 21.15 -9.15
C TYR A 67 -6.18 22.33 -9.04
N VAL A 68 -6.43 22.78 -7.81
CA VAL A 68 -7.19 24.00 -7.52
C VAL A 68 -6.31 24.89 -6.66
N SER A 69 -5.98 26.08 -7.16
CA SER A 69 -5.16 27.05 -6.46
C SER A 69 -5.77 28.46 -6.61
N SER A 70 -5.64 29.27 -5.56
CA SER A 70 -5.94 30.71 -5.59
C SER A 70 -4.73 31.56 -5.98
N ASP A 71 -3.55 30.95 -6.06
CA ASP A 71 -2.31 31.61 -6.48
C ASP A 71 -2.29 31.71 -8.02
N PRO A 72 -2.26 32.93 -8.60
CA PRO A 72 -2.26 33.13 -10.04
C PRO A 72 -0.98 32.62 -10.73
N ASP A 73 0.13 32.50 -9.99
CA ASP A 73 1.41 32.03 -10.51
C ASP A 73 1.65 30.54 -10.23
N PHE A 74 0.60 29.82 -9.76
CA PHE A 74 0.70 28.41 -9.46
C PHE A 74 1.05 27.59 -10.70
N VAL A 75 2.17 26.88 -10.62
CA VAL A 75 2.58 25.87 -11.60
C VAL A 75 2.35 24.48 -10.98
N PRO A 76 1.49 23.64 -11.57
CA PRO A 76 1.35 22.25 -11.14
C PRO A 76 2.71 21.55 -11.14
N PRO A 77 3.07 20.82 -10.07
CA PRO A 77 4.30 20.05 -10.07
C PRO A 77 4.22 18.91 -11.08
N GLU A 78 5.39 18.47 -11.53
CA GLU A 78 5.52 17.23 -12.28
C GLU A 78 5.13 16.05 -11.38
N VAL A 79 4.20 15.21 -11.86
CA VAL A 79 3.79 14.00 -11.15
C VAL A 79 4.86 12.94 -11.36
N ARG A 80 5.28 12.31 -10.27
CA ARG A 80 6.28 11.22 -10.26
C ARG A 80 5.67 9.95 -9.72
N VAL A 81 6.17 8.79 -10.16
CA VAL A 81 5.83 7.52 -9.52
C VAL A 81 6.92 7.11 -8.54
N PRO A 82 6.64 6.20 -7.59
CA PRO A 82 7.64 5.73 -6.63
C PRO A 82 8.92 5.21 -7.29
N GLN A 83 8.81 4.62 -8.49
CA GLN A 83 9.96 4.08 -9.21
C GLN A 83 10.94 5.16 -9.72
N ASP A 84 10.52 6.42 -9.78
CA ASP A 84 11.35 7.56 -10.19
C ASP A 84 12.12 8.18 -9.01
N VAL A 85 11.84 7.75 -7.78
CA VAL A 85 12.41 8.33 -6.56
C VAL A 85 13.10 7.28 -5.71
N VAL A 86 14.16 7.69 -5.01
CA VAL A 86 14.90 6.83 -4.09
C VAL A 86 14.39 7.05 -2.67
N PRO A 87 13.79 6.04 -2.00
CA PRO A 87 13.35 6.15 -0.62
C PRO A 87 14.55 6.01 0.33
N MET A 88 14.34 6.30 1.61
CA MET A 88 15.35 5.99 2.62
C MET A 88 15.37 4.48 2.87
N TYR A 89 16.51 3.84 2.61
CA TYR A 89 16.70 2.41 2.87
C TYR A 89 17.32 2.13 4.23
N ARG A 90 16.93 1.00 4.81
CA ARG A 90 17.61 0.34 5.93
C ARG A 90 18.86 -0.39 5.42
N PRO A 91 19.78 -0.80 6.33
CA PRO A 91 20.92 -1.64 5.97
C PRO A 91 20.56 -2.98 5.31
N ASP A 92 19.36 -3.52 5.59
CA ASP A 92 18.83 -4.76 5.00
C ASP A 92 18.21 -4.56 3.59
N GLY A 93 18.17 -3.33 3.09
CA GLY A 93 17.60 -2.97 1.79
C GLY A 93 16.09 -2.76 1.77
N LEU A 94 15.37 -2.94 2.89
CA LEU A 94 13.98 -2.54 3.01
C LEU A 94 13.85 -1.04 3.26
N VAL A 95 12.67 -0.48 2.97
CA VAL A 95 12.39 0.95 3.12
C VAL A 95 12.20 1.32 4.60
N ALA A 96 13.05 2.23 5.09
CA ALA A 96 12.94 2.86 6.39
C ALA A 96 11.80 3.88 6.40
N ALA A 97 11.79 4.79 5.41
CA ALA A 97 10.79 5.85 5.27
C ALA A 97 10.49 6.12 3.80
N ARG A 98 9.20 6.32 3.50
CA ARG A 98 8.74 6.76 2.18
C ARG A 98 8.94 8.28 2.07
N PRO A 99 9.28 8.82 0.90
CA PRO A 99 9.25 10.26 0.68
C PRO A 99 7.85 10.83 0.94
N ASP A 100 7.76 11.80 1.86
CA ASP A 100 6.54 12.54 2.14
C ASP A 100 6.42 13.71 1.16
N ASP A 101 6.08 13.36 -0.09
CA ASP A 101 5.88 14.32 -1.17
C ASP A 101 4.59 13.96 -1.91
N TRP A 102 3.63 14.86 -1.82
CA TRP A 102 2.31 14.72 -2.42
C TRP A 102 2.37 14.67 -3.94
N ALA A 103 3.41 15.19 -4.60
CA ALA A 103 3.59 15.08 -6.05
C ALA A 103 3.89 13.64 -6.51
N ILE A 104 4.25 12.73 -5.58
CA ILE A 104 4.45 11.31 -5.84
C ILE A 104 3.11 10.57 -5.78
N GLU A 105 2.75 9.90 -6.87
CA GLU A 105 1.53 9.10 -6.98
C GLU A 105 1.81 7.66 -6.56
N TYR A 106 1.45 7.31 -5.33
CA TYR A 106 1.67 5.97 -4.78
C TYR A 106 0.64 4.92 -5.26
N ASP A 107 -0.52 5.38 -5.72
CA ASP A 107 -1.65 4.52 -6.05
C ASP A 107 -1.38 3.68 -7.31
N ASP A 108 -1.73 2.40 -7.25
CA ASP A 108 -1.82 1.54 -8.42
C ASP A 108 -3.10 1.82 -9.22
N PRO A 109 -3.18 1.34 -10.49
CA PRO A 109 -4.39 1.49 -11.28
C PRO A 109 -5.63 0.98 -10.55
N MET A 110 -6.70 1.78 -10.57
CA MET A 110 -7.94 1.43 -9.90
C MET A 110 -8.79 0.46 -10.74
N TRP A 111 -9.33 -0.57 -10.08
CA TRP A 111 -10.47 -1.35 -10.56
C TRP A 111 -11.58 -1.24 -9.51
N VAL A 112 -12.78 -0.90 -9.95
CA VAL A 112 -14.05 -0.72 -9.19
C VAL A 112 -14.09 0.31 -8.05
N ASN A 113 -13.11 0.37 -7.13
CA ASN A 113 -13.13 1.31 -5.98
C ASN A 113 -11.77 1.46 -5.29
N TYR A 114 -11.69 2.36 -4.29
CA TYR A 114 -10.46 2.65 -3.53
C TYR A 114 -10.01 1.55 -2.56
N ARG A 115 -10.92 0.66 -2.11
CA ARG A 115 -10.52 -0.47 -1.25
C ARG A 115 -9.57 -1.40 -2.01
N TRP A 116 -9.80 -1.54 -3.30
CA TRP A 116 -8.91 -2.26 -4.20
C TRP A 116 -7.51 -1.66 -4.22
N VAL A 117 -7.40 -0.36 -4.48
CA VAL A 117 -6.11 0.36 -4.54
C VAL A 117 -5.34 0.20 -3.23
N ALA A 118 -6.00 0.40 -2.09
CA ALA A 118 -5.40 0.23 -0.77
C ALA A 118 -4.91 -1.21 -0.48
N ALA A 119 -5.49 -2.23 -1.14
CA ALA A 119 -5.04 -3.60 -1.00
C ALA A 119 -3.74 -3.88 -1.79
N LEU A 120 -3.45 -3.10 -2.83
CA LEU A 120 -2.28 -3.29 -3.70
C LEU A 120 -1.03 -2.63 -3.13
N ASP A 121 -1.17 -1.49 -2.44
CA ASP A 121 -0.11 -0.85 -1.67
C ASP A 121 -0.39 -0.93 -0.16
N PRO A 122 0.13 -1.93 0.57
CA PRO A 122 -0.24 -2.17 1.96
C PRO A 122 0.50 -1.23 2.94
N VAL A 123 0.71 0.03 2.60
CA VAL A 123 1.48 0.98 3.43
C VAL A 123 0.86 1.14 4.81
N GLU A 124 -0.46 1.03 4.93
CA GLU A 124 -1.18 1.08 6.19
C GLU A 124 -0.85 -0.10 7.10
N LEU A 125 -0.31 -1.20 6.57
CA LEU A 125 0.20 -2.31 7.39
C LEU A 125 1.55 -2.00 8.03
N SER A 126 2.16 -0.86 7.68
CA SER A 126 3.43 -0.40 8.24
C SER A 126 3.30 0.53 9.45
N HIS A 127 2.10 1.06 9.70
CA HIS A 127 1.82 1.99 10.78
C HIS A 127 0.39 1.81 11.29
N HIS A 128 0.11 2.12 12.56
CA HIS A 128 -1.24 2.05 13.15
C HIS A 128 -1.90 0.66 13.19
N VAL A 129 -1.13 -0.42 12.93
CA VAL A 129 -1.56 -1.81 13.12
C VAL A 129 -0.69 -2.49 14.18
N ALA A 130 -1.35 -3.21 15.09
CA ALA A 130 -0.67 -4.15 15.96
C ALA A 130 -0.43 -5.45 15.19
N VAL A 131 0.78 -5.99 15.37
CA VAL A 131 1.31 -7.14 14.66
C VAL A 131 1.52 -8.26 15.67
N ASP A 132 0.74 -9.32 15.54
CA ASP A 132 0.78 -10.49 16.42
C ASP A 132 0.87 -11.80 15.59
N ASP A 133 1.14 -12.91 16.27
CA ASP A 133 1.26 -14.26 15.67
C ASP A 133 2.21 -14.32 14.45
N LEU A 134 3.36 -13.63 14.51
CA LEU A 134 4.35 -13.70 13.44
C LEU A 134 5.02 -15.08 13.45
N ARG A 135 4.85 -15.83 12.37
CA ARG A 135 5.35 -17.20 12.23
C ARG A 135 5.74 -17.52 10.80
N VAL A 136 6.64 -18.47 10.64
CA VAL A 136 6.92 -19.10 9.35
C VAL A 136 5.73 -20.02 9.01
N ASP A 137 5.32 -20.01 7.75
CA ASP A 137 4.23 -20.83 7.24
C ASP A 137 4.52 -21.23 5.78
N THR A 138 3.62 -21.97 5.16
CA THR A 138 3.68 -22.33 3.74
C THR A 138 2.36 -22.01 3.04
N VAL A 139 2.44 -21.35 1.88
CA VAL A 139 1.30 -21.11 0.99
C VAL A 139 1.68 -21.62 -0.39
N ASP A 140 0.87 -22.52 -0.96
CA ASP A 140 1.12 -23.14 -2.27
C ASP A 140 2.54 -23.70 -2.41
N ALA A 141 2.98 -24.46 -1.40
CA ALA A 141 4.34 -25.03 -1.27
C ALA A 141 5.49 -24.02 -1.24
N ARG A 142 5.20 -22.72 -1.04
CA ARG A 142 6.21 -21.67 -0.88
C ARG A 142 6.31 -21.21 0.57
N PRO A 143 7.53 -21.04 1.11
CA PRO A 143 7.71 -20.52 2.46
C PRO A 143 7.25 -19.05 2.52
N VAL A 144 6.50 -18.72 3.56
CA VAL A 144 6.00 -17.36 3.81
C VAL A 144 6.15 -16.98 5.27
N TRP A 145 6.02 -15.69 5.56
CA TRP A 145 5.74 -15.21 6.91
C TRP A 145 4.26 -14.91 7.01
N ARG A 146 3.60 -15.52 8.00
CA ARG A 146 2.21 -15.23 8.33
C ARG A 146 2.20 -14.41 9.62
N ARG A 147 1.30 -13.44 9.67
CA ARG A 147 0.96 -12.71 10.90
C ARG A 147 -0.51 -12.36 10.92
N ARG A 148 -1.01 -12.03 12.10
CA ARG A 148 -2.28 -11.34 12.26
C ARG A 148 -2.00 -9.83 12.41
N CYS A 149 -2.86 -9.04 11.77
CA CYS A 149 -2.85 -7.59 11.85
C CYS A 149 -4.18 -7.17 12.43
N VAL A 150 -4.15 -6.38 13.49
CA VAL A 150 -5.36 -5.75 14.04
C VAL A 150 -5.15 -4.25 14.11
N ARG A 151 -6.17 -3.48 13.74
CA ARG A 151 -6.14 -2.03 13.89
C ARG A 151 -5.87 -1.71 15.36
N CYS A 152 -4.88 -0.87 15.64
CA CYS A 152 -4.69 -0.37 16.99
C CYS A 152 -5.97 0.36 17.41
N ARG A 153 -6.60 -0.08 18.51
CA ARG A 153 -7.70 0.71 19.08
C ARG A 153 -7.14 2.07 19.45
N ALA A 154 -7.80 3.14 19.01
CA ALA A 154 -7.51 4.46 19.54
C ALA A 154 -7.69 4.38 21.06
N THR A 155 -6.60 4.48 21.81
CA THR A 155 -6.71 4.78 23.23
C THR A 155 -7.21 6.20 23.27
N THR A 156 -8.47 6.40 23.63
CA THR A 156 -8.99 7.73 23.92
C THR A 156 -8.08 8.30 24.99
N ARG A 157 -7.20 9.21 24.61
CA ARG A 157 -6.42 9.99 25.55
C ARG A 157 -7.44 10.95 26.18
N ALA A 158 -8.10 10.50 27.23
CA ALA A 158 -8.90 11.37 28.08
C ALA A 158 -7.96 12.48 28.55
N ALA A 159 -8.21 13.69 28.08
CA ALA A 159 -7.55 14.87 28.59
C ALA A 159 -7.87 14.95 30.09
N ALA A 160 -6.87 14.68 30.92
CA ALA A 160 -6.91 15.08 32.31
C ALA A 160 -6.86 16.62 32.33
N ALA A 161 -8.04 17.23 32.35
CA ALA A 161 -8.20 18.54 32.95
C ALA A 161 -7.84 18.37 34.43
N THR A 162 -6.73 18.96 34.84
CA THR A 162 -6.47 19.21 36.25
C THR A 162 -6.12 20.68 36.38
N ALA A 163 -7.06 21.37 37.01
CA ALA A 163 -6.90 22.70 37.54
C ALA A 163 -5.63 22.81 38.38
N ALA A 164 -4.88 23.90 38.19
CA ALA A 164 -4.02 24.46 39.21
C ALA A 164 -3.87 25.96 38.95
N SER A 165 -4.56 26.72 39.82
CA SER A 165 -4.31 28.07 40.32
C SER A 165 -4.24 29.26 39.37
#